data_AF-A0AA85IW39-F1
#
_entry.id   AF-A0AA85IW39-F1
#
_cell.length_a   1.000
_cell.length_b   1.000
_cell.length_c   1.000
_cell.angle_alpha   90.00
_cell.angle_beta   90.00
_cell.angle_gamma   90.00
#
_symmetry.space_group_name_H-M   'P 1'
#
loop_
_entity.id
_entity.type
_entity.pdbx_description
1 polymer ?
#
loop_
_entity_poly.entity_id
_entity_poly.type
_entity_poly.pdbx_seq_one_letter_code
_entity_poly.pdbx_strand_id
1 'polypeptide(L)'
;MLHIQLLLISLLLILTQATLSINGDCVPLNERCTKTVFAPCCNNTVCKLDGPFYGKCVQCLADAAWCWHDNECCSGNCDWFRCIKREN
;
A
#
# COMPACT_ATOMS: atom_id res chain seq x y z
N MET A 1 -7.15 34.94 23.53
CA MET A 1 -7.37 33.56 24.03
C MET A 1 -8.12 32.68 23.01
N LEU A 2 -9.22 33.16 22.42
CA LEU A 2 -10.02 32.40 21.43
C LEU A 2 -9.24 31.99 20.17
N HIS A 3 -8.40 32.87 19.60
CA HIS A 3 -7.59 32.55 18.40
C HIS A 3 -6.59 31.41 18.60
N ILE A 4 -5.98 31.31 19.80
CA ILE A 4 -5.02 30.25 20.11
C ILE A 4 -5.74 28.89 20.20
N GLN A 5 -6.95 28.88 20.75
CA GLN A 5 -7.78 27.66 20.79
C GLN A 5 -8.20 27.22 19.38
N LEU A 6 -8.54 28.14 18.46
CA LEU A 6 -8.83 27.80 17.06
C LEU A 6 -7.61 27.21 16.32
N LEU A 7 -6.41 27.70 16.58
CA LEU A 7 -5.18 27.16 15.99
C LEU A 7 -4.86 25.75 16.52
N LEU A 8 -5.09 25.49 17.80
CA LEU A 8 -4.91 24.16 18.39
C LEU A 8 -5.95 23.17 17.85
N ILE A 9 -7.21 23.57 17.71
CA ILE A 9 -8.28 22.73 17.14
C ILE A 9 -8.00 22.39 15.68
N SER A 10 -7.56 23.36 14.87
CA SER A 10 -7.20 23.10 13.47
C SER A 10 -5.96 22.19 13.35
N LEU A 11 -4.95 22.36 14.21
CA LEU A 11 -3.80 21.44 14.26
C LEU A 11 -4.20 20.02 14.67
N LEU A 12 -5.08 19.88 15.66
CA LEU A 12 -5.63 18.57 16.06
C LEU A 12 -6.43 17.93 14.93
N LEU A 13 -7.26 18.70 14.20
CA LEU A 13 -7.97 18.23 13.01
C LEU A 13 -7.01 17.75 11.93
N ILE A 14 -5.89 18.45 11.71
CA ILE A 14 -4.82 18.06 10.77
C ILE A 14 -4.12 16.77 11.19
N LEU A 15 -3.87 16.58 12.48
CA LEU A 15 -3.30 15.34 12.99
C LEU A 15 -4.29 14.17 12.90
N THR A 16 -5.60 14.41 13.06
CA THR A 16 -6.62 13.35 12.90
C THR A 16 -6.84 12.93 11.44
N GLN A 17 -6.66 13.82 10.45
CA GLN A 17 -6.72 13.42 9.03
C GLN A 17 -5.53 12.57 8.59
N ALA A 18 -4.41 12.57 9.33
CA ALA A 18 -3.34 11.58 9.14
C ALA A 18 -3.77 10.15 9.54
N THR A 19 -4.92 10.01 10.21
CA THR A 19 -5.52 8.71 10.56
C THR A 19 -6.82 8.39 9.79
N LEU A 20 -7.32 9.32 8.95
CA LEU A 20 -8.51 9.08 8.12
C LEU A 20 -8.13 8.58 6.73
N SER A 21 -8.02 7.26 6.59
CA SER A 21 -8.59 6.56 5.43
C SER A 21 -8.59 5.06 5.69
N ILE A 22 -9.46 4.57 6.58
CA ILE A 22 -9.68 3.12 6.73
C ILE A 22 -11.17 2.77 6.77
N ASN A 23 -12.00 3.52 6.04
CA ASN A 23 -13.35 3.08 5.66
C ASN A 23 -13.42 2.73 4.17
N GLY A 24 -12.28 2.44 3.53
CA GLY A 24 -12.24 2.00 2.15
C GLY A 24 -12.45 0.49 2.08
N ASP A 25 -13.45 0.03 1.33
CA ASP A 25 -13.49 -1.32 0.81
C ASP A 25 -12.09 -1.74 0.36
N CYS A 26 -11.58 -2.84 0.90
CA CYS A 26 -10.33 -3.39 0.42
C CYS A 26 -10.56 -3.95 -0.99
N VAL A 27 -9.54 -3.86 -1.84
CA VAL A 27 -9.64 -4.34 -3.22
C VAL A 27 -9.55 -5.88 -3.20
N PRO A 28 -10.55 -6.60 -3.75
CA PRO A 28 -10.54 -8.06 -3.79
C PRO A 28 -9.34 -8.62 -4.58
N LEU A 29 -9.07 -9.91 -4.41
CA LEU A 29 -8.09 -10.60 -5.24
C LEU A 29 -8.45 -10.46 -6.74
N ASN A 30 -7.43 -10.24 -7.57
CA ASN A 30 -7.52 -10.01 -9.02
C ASN A 30 -8.22 -8.72 -9.45
N GLU A 31 -8.73 -7.92 -8.53
CA GLU A 31 -9.31 -6.62 -8.83
C GLU A 31 -8.24 -5.56 -9.03
N ARG A 32 -8.64 -4.48 -9.72
CA ARG A 32 -7.74 -3.40 -10.10
C ARG A 32 -7.32 -2.61 -8.86
N CYS A 33 -6.02 -2.53 -8.63
CA CYS A 33 -5.43 -1.72 -7.58
C CYS A 33 -4.57 -0.60 -8.17
N THR A 34 -4.33 0.41 -7.33
CA THR A 34 -3.29 1.41 -7.54
C THR A 34 -2.36 1.29 -6.34
N LYS A 35 -1.04 1.46 -6.51
CA LYS A 35 -0.10 1.45 -5.38
C LYS A 35 -0.19 2.77 -4.58
N THR A 36 -1.40 3.14 -4.22
CA THR A 36 -1.75 4.26 -3.35
C THR A 36 -2.34 3.68 -2.07
N VAL A 37 -2.12 4.38 -0.96
CA VAL A 37 -2.58 3.93 0.37
C VAL A 37 -4.11 4.04 0.53
N PHE A 38 -4.80 4.62 -0.46
CA PHE A 38 -6.25 4.87 -0.42
C PHE A 38 -7.10 3.62 -0.68
N ALA A 39 -6.56 2.57 -1.29
CA ALA A 39 -7.29 1.34 -1.62
C ALA A 39 -6.39 0.10 -1.43
N PRO A 40 -6.16 -0.35 -0.18
CA PRO A 40 -5.34 -1.52 0.10
C PRO A 40 -6.01 -2.79 -0.42
N CYS A 41 -5.21 -3.77 -0.83
CA CYS A 41 -5.74 -5.08 -1.21
C CYS A 41 -6.17 -5.89 0.03
N CYS A 42 -7.22 -6.71 -0.09
CA CYS A 42 -7.76 -7.50 1.03
C CYS A 42 -6.82 -8.64 1.45
N ASN A 43 -6.93 -9.12 2.70
CA ASN A 43 -6.40 -10.41 3.15
C ASN A 43 -4.88 -10.62 2.87
N ASN A 44 -4.06 -9.62 3.23
CA ASN A 44 -2.61 -9.62 3.02
C ASN A 44 -2.14 -9.80 1.57
N THR A 45 -3.03 -9.58 0.59
CA THR A 45 -2.65 -9.56 -0.81
C THR A 45 -1.91 -8.27 -1.14
N VAL A 46 -1.12 -8.31 -2.22
CA VAL A 46 -0.23 -7.23 -2.62
C VAL A 46 -0.63 -6.69 -3.98
N CYS A 47 -0.47 -5.38 -4.16
CA CYS A 47 -0.77 -4.72 -5.41
C CYS A 47 0.39 -4.92 -6.40
N LYS A 48 0.26 -5.87 -7.32
CA LYS A 48 1.18 -6.03 -8.44
C LYS A 48 0.91 -4.92 -9.45
N LEU A 49 1.84 -3.98 -9.56
CA LEU A 49 1.80 -2.96 -10.61
C LEU A 49 2.20 -3.58 -11.95
N ASP A 50 1.30 -3.52 -12.94
CA ASP A 50 1.60 -3.86 -14.34
C ASP A 50 2.05 -2.62 -15.13
N GLY A 51 1.96 -1.42 -14.54
CA GLY A 51 2.49 -0.18 -15.09
C GLY A 51 2.37 1.02 -14.13
N PRO A 52 2.63 2.24 -14.60
CA PRO A 52 2.59 3.43 -13.76
C PRO A 52 1.15 3.69 -13.29
N PHE A 53 0.95 3.65 -11.97
CA PHE A 53 -0.34 3.90 -11.32
C PHE A 53 -1.48 2.93 -11.73
N TYR A 54 -1.18 1.70 -12.14
CA TYR A 54 -2.20 0.65 -12.25
C TYR A 54 -1.62 -0.75 -12.03
N GLY A 55 -2.45 -1.61 -11.44
CA GLY A 55 -2.07 -2.97 -11.12
C GLY A 55 -3.27 -3.83 -10.75
N LYS A 56 -2.97 -5.01 -10.22
CA LYS A 56 -3.96 -5.95 -9.67
C LYS A 56 -3.52 -6.50 -8.32
N CYS A 57 -4.49 -6.75 -7.45
CA CYS A 57 -4.23 -7.45 -6.19
C CYS A 57 -3.94 -8.93 -6.46
N VAL A 58 -2.79 -9.40 -6.01
CA VAL A 58 -2.34 -10.80 -6.12
C VAL A 58 -1.91 -11.30 -4.76
N GLN A 59 -1.90 -12.62 -4.53
CA GLN A 59 -1.44 -13.17 -3.25
C GLN A 59 0.01 -12.79 -2.94
N CYS A 60 0.89 -12.89 -3.94
CA CYS A 60 2.28 -12.51 -3.83
C CYS A 60 2.83 -12.14 -5.20
N LEU A 61 3.89 -11.35 -5.21
CA LEU A 61 4.59 -10.90 -6.40
C LEU A 61 5.47 -12.03 -6.95
N ALA A 62 5.31 -12.31 -8.25
CA ALA A 62 6.15 -13.25 -8.98
C ALA A 62 7.60 -12.75 -9.08
N ASP A 63 8.52 -13.64 -9.46
CA ASP A 63 9.91 -13.26 -9.72
C ASP A 63 10.00 -12.13 -10.74
N ALA A 64 11.03 -11.29 -10.63
CA ALA A 64 11.25 -10.09 -11.42
C ALA A 64 10.20 -8.97 -11.30
N ALA A 65 9.10 -9.17 -10.55
CA ALA A 65 8.09 -8.15 -10.31
C ALA A 65 8.61 -7.05 -9.37
N TRP A 66 8.05 -5.84 -9.51
CA TRP A 66 8.48 -4.68 -8.75
C TRP A 66 7.97 -4.74 -7.31
N CYS A 67 8.89 -4.70 -6.34
CA CYS A 67 8.60 -4.86 -4.91
C CYS A 67 9.19 -3.70 -4.09
N TRP A 68 8.64 -3.49 -2.89
CA TRP A 68 9.14 -2.57 -1.88
C TRP A 68 9.60 -3.29 -0.62
N HIS A 69 8.91 -4.38 -0.28
CA HIS A 69 9.22 -5.21 0.89
C HIS A 69 9.37 -6.67 0.49
N ASP A 70 10.26 -7.38 1.18
CA ASP A 70 10.53 -8.80 0.96
C ASP A 70 9.30 -9.69 1.10
N ASN A 71 8.39 -9.34 2.01
CA ASN A 71 7.15 -10.09 2.26
C ASN A 71 6.14 -9.99 1.10
N GLU A 72 6.34 -9.06 0.16
CA GLU A 72 5.46 -8.95 -1.00
C GLU A 72 5.79 -10.01 -2.05
N CYS A 73 7.03 -10.51 -2.07
CA CYS A 73 7.50 -11.49 -3.03
C CYS A 73 7.15 -12.91 -2.59
N CYS A 74 6.69 -13.76 -3.52
CA CYS A 74 6.47 -15.18 -3.22
C CYS A 74 7.77 -15.89 -2.77
N SER A 75 8.92 -15.40 -3.27
CA SER A 75 10.26 -15.87 -2.91
C SER A 75 10.76 -15.31 -1.57
N GLY A 76 10.02 -14.37 -0.96
CA GLY A 76 10.35 -13.75 0.32
C GLY A 76 11.59 -12.86 0.28
N ASN A 77 12.00 -12.40 -0.90
CA ASN A 77 13.22 -11.61 -1.08
C ASN A 77 12.98 -10.53 -2.14
N CYS A 78 13.09 -9.27 -1.73
CA CYS A 78 13.00 -8.08 -2.57
C CYS A 78 14.38 -7.44 -2.66
N ASP A 79 15.06 -7.64 -3.78
CA ASP A 79 16.39 -7.08 -4.00
C ASP A 79 16.37 -6.15 -5.22
N TRP A 80 16.99 -4.98 -5.08
CA TRP A 80 17.00 -3.96 -6.15
C TRP A 80 15.59 -3.63 -6.69
N PHE A 81 14.62 -3.46 -5.78
CA PHE A 81 13.19 -3.27 -6.10
C PHE A 81 12.56 -4.37 -6.94
N ARG A 82 13.16 -5.56 -7.01
CA ARG A 82 12.63 -6.70 -7.78
C ARG A 82 12.60 -7.95 -6.92
N CYS A 83 11.54 -8.73 -7.09
CA CYS A 83 11.49 -10.04 -6.47
C CYS A 83 12.56 -10.93 -7.10
N ILE A 84 13.45 -11.47 -6.27
CA ILE A 84 14.46 -12.42 -6.72
C ILE A 84 14.07 -13.82 -6.27
N LYS A 85 14.18 -14.78 -7.19
CA LYS A 85 14.08 -16.19 -6.83
C LYS A 85 15.34 -16.57 -6.10
N ARG A 86 15.22 -17.14 -4.90
CA ARG A 86 16.35 -17.86 -4.31
C ARG A 86 16.51 -19.17 -5.08
N GLU A 87 17.57 -19.26 -5.88
CA GLU A 87 18.05 -20.55 -6.40
C GLU A 87 18.68 -21.28 -5.22
N ASN A 88 18.14 -22.45 -4.87
CA ASN A 88 18.69 -23.33 -3.84
C ASN A 88 19.57 -24.39 -4.48
#